data_AF-A0A1J8QQC9-F1
#
_entry.id   AF-A0A1J8QQC9-F1
#
_cell.length_a   1.000
_cell.length_b   1.000
_cell.length_c   1.000
_cell.angle_alpha   90.00
_cell.angle_beta   90.00
_cell.angle_gamma   90.00
#
_symmetry.space_group_name_H-M   'P 1'
#
loop_
_entity.id
_entity.type
_entity.pdbx_description
1 polymer ?
#
loop_
_entity_poly.entity_id
_entity_poly.type
_entity_poly.pdbx_seq_one_letter_code
_entity_poly.pdbx_strand_id
1 'polypeptide(L)'
;ATGYIGGTVLSALLSNPKTDTFEITALIRSAEKAPLFNSIGVKTVIGSNSDLDTLTSLASEADVVVATADADDLNAAKAILRGLKKQHEETRKVPILIHTSGTGVLIDQAAGNFTADKIYSDLDIPKIETLPKTQLHREVDIAVVAADEEGSFRFSLCIYIAHVS
;
A
#
# COMPACT_ATOMS: atom_id res chain seq x y z
N ALA A 1 -5.39 -3.73 8.31
CA ALA A 1 -5.78 -3.44 9.70
C ALA A 1 -5.48 -4.58 10.70
N THR A 2 -5.67 -5.86 10.36
CA THR A 2 -5.41 -6.98 11.30
C THR A 2 -4.00 -7.57 11.23
N GLY A 3 -3.16 -7.12 10.28
CA GLY A 3 -1.76 -7.52 10.14
C GLY A 3 -0.82 -6.56 10.88
N TYR A 4 0.46 -6.92 10.98
CA TYR A 4 1.45 -6.15 11.75
C TYR A 4 1.55 -4.67 11.32
N ILE A 5 1.92 -4.41 10.06
CA ILE A 5 2.06 -3.04 9.54
C ILE A 5 0.73 -2.29 9.59
N GLY A 6 -0.33 -2.86 9.02
CA GLY A 6 -1.62 -2.20 8.95
C GLY A 6 -2.28 -1.97 10.33
N GLY A 7 -1.97 -2.79 11.33
CA GLY A 7 -2.41 -2.61 12.71
C GLY A 7 -1.64 -1.48 13.41
N THR A 8 -0.33 -1.40 13.19
CA THR A 8 0.50 -0.31 13.69
C THR A 8 0.09 1.03 13.08
N VAL A 9 -0.15 1.10 11.77
CA VAL A 9 -0.65 2.32 11.11
C VAL A 9 -1.99 2.74 11.71
N LEU A 10 -2.92 1.80 11.87
CA LEU A 10 -4.22 2.10 12.47
C LEU A 10 -4.07 2.64 13.90
N SER A 11 -3.24 2.00 14.72
CA SER A 11 -2.97 2.45 16.09
C SER A 11 -2.38 3.86 16.13
N ALA A 12 -1.47 4.19 15.21
CA ALA A 12 -0.88 5.51 15.09
C ALA A 12 -1.90 6.57 14.66
N LEU A 13 -2.79 6.25 13.72
CA LEU A 13 -3.88 7.15 13.29
C LEU A 13 -4.84 7.45 14.45
N LEU A 14 -5.23 6.41 15.20
CA LEU A 14 -6.14 6.55 16.34
C LEU A 14 -5.51 7.31 17.52
N SER A 15 -4.19 7.22 17.68
CA SER A 15 -3.45 7.94 18.72
C SER A 15 -3.09 9.38 18.32
N ASN A 16 -3.39 9.79 17.08
CA ASN A 16 -3.07 11.12 16.60
C ASN A 16 -3.96 12.17 17.28
N PRO A 17 -3.43 13.34 17.70
CA PRO A 17 -4.24 14.42 18.25
C PRO A 17 -5.36 14.92 17.33
N LYS A 18 -5.29 14.63 16.02
CA LYS A 18 -6.30 14.95 15.02
C LYS A 18 -7.20 13.78 14.65
N THR A 19 -7.22 12.70 15.43
CA THR A 19 -8.01 11.48 15.15
C THR A 19 -9.50 11.80 14.86
N ASP A 20 -10.08 12.77 15.56
CA ASP A 20 -11.48 13.20 15.36
C ASP A 20 -11.75 13.83 13.97
N THR A 21 -10.70 14.15 13.21
CA THR A 21 -10.80 14.64 11.83
C THR A 21 -10.73 13.53 10.79
N PHE A 22 -10.47 12.29 11.21
CA PHE A 22 -10.32 11.14 10.32
C PHE A 22 -11.58 10.28 10.33
N GLU A 23 -12.05 9.94 9.13
CA GLU A 23 -12.98 8.83 8.95
C GLU A 23 -12.19 7.60 8.51
N ILE A 24 -12.10 6.59 9.37
CA ILE A 24 -11.27 5.41 9.10
C ILE A 24 -12.15 4.21 8.77
N THR A 25 -11.93 3.64 7.59
CA THR A 25 -12.55 2.38 7.15
C THR A 25 -11.49 1.29 7.03
N ALA A 26 -11.73 0.15 7.68
CA ALA A 26 -10.87 -1.02 7.65
C ALA A 26 -11.53 -2.17 6.88
N LEU A 27 -10.90 -2.60 5.78
CA LEU A 27 -11.22 -3.87 5.13
C LEU A 27 -10.68 -5.03 5.98
N ILE A 28 -11.55 -5.94 6.43
CA ILE A 28 -11.19 -7.09 7.26
C ILE A 28 -11.82 -8.37 6.73
N ARG A 29 -11.08 -9.49 6.84
CA ARG A 29 -11.56 -10.80 6.38
C ARG A 29 -12.52 -11.49 7.36
N SER A 30 -12.43 -11.16 8.65
CA SER A 30 -13.17 -11.85 9.72
C SER A 30 -14.25 -10.94 10.28
N ALA A 31 -15.51 -11.28 10.00
CA ALA A 31 -16.68 -10.56 10.52
C ALA A 31 -16.73 -10.54 12.05
N GLU A 32 -16.26 -11.60 12.71
CA GLU A 32 -16.20 -11.72 14.17
C GLU A 32 -15.33 -10.65 14.83
N LYS A 33 -14.35 -10.09 14.09
CA LYS A 33 -13.48 -9.02 14.60
C LYS A 33 -14.10 -7.64 14.42
N ALA A 34 -15.15 -7.48 13.62
CA ALA A 34 -15.76 -6.18 13.33
C ALA A 34 -16.19 -5.40 14.59
N PRO A 35 -16.81 -6.03 15.62
CA PRO A 35 -17.20 -5.32 16.83
C PRO A 35 -16.02 -4.65 17.56
N LEU A 36 -14.82 -5.23 17.48
CA LEU A 36 -13.62 -4.67 18.12
C LEU A 36 -13.10 -3.40 17.42
N PHE A 37 -13.31 -3.28 16.11
CA PHE A 37 -12.97 -2.06 15.37
C PHE A 37 -14.06 -0.99 15.55
N ASN A 38 -15.32 -1.41 15.51
CA ASN A 38 -16.45 -0.49 15.69
C ASN A 38 -16.46 0.14 17.09
N SER A 39 -16.05 -0.60 18.13
CA SER A 39 -15.97 -0.08 19.51
C SER A 39 -14.91 1.02 19.70
N ILE A 40 -13.95 1.12 18.78
CA ILE A 40 -12.90 2.16 18.76
C ILE A 40 -13.13 3.19 17.64
N GLY A 41 -14.35 3.27 17.10
CA GLY A 41 -14.75 4.28 16.12
C GLY A 41 -14.30 4.01 14.68
N VAL A 42 -13.79 2.81 14.37
CA VAL A 42 -13.34 2.44 13.03
C VAL A 42 -14.47 1.73 12.30
N LYS A 43 -14.85 2.23 11.11
CA LYS A 43 -15.80 1.55 10.22
C LYS A 43 -15.16 0.28 9.67
N THR A 44 -15.95 -0.77 9.51
CA THR A 44 -15.45 -2.04 8.96
C THR A 44 -16.21 -2.43 7.71
N VAL A 45 -15.48 -2.95 6.73
CA VAL A 45 -16.04 -3.63 5.57
C VAL A 45 -15.49 -5.03 5.55
N ILE A 46 -16.38 -6.02 5.41
CA ILE A 46 -15.99 -7.43 5.37
C ILE A 46 -15.65 -7.78 3.92
N GLY A 47 -14.43 -8.25 3.71
CA GLY A 47 -13.93 -8.63 2.40
C GLY A 47 -12.45 -8.97 2.42
N SER A 48 -11.92 -9.15 1.22
CA SER A 48 -10.56 -9.62 0.95
C SER A 48 -9.95 -8.85 -0.23
N ASN A 49 -8.65 -9.05 -0.44
CA ASN A 49 -7.97 -8.46 -1.60
C ASN A 49 -8.48 -9.00 -2.94
N SER A 50 -9.14 -10.16 -2.93
CA SER A 50 -9.76 -10.74 -4.13
C SER A 50 -11.08 -10.07 -4.51
N ASP A 51 -11.68 -9.29 -3.62
CA ASP A 51 -12.96 -8.60 -3.86
C ASP A 51 -12.71 -7.27 -4.61
N LEU A 52 -12.33 -7.38 -5.88
CA LEU A 52 -11.83 -6.25 -6.67
C LEU A 52 -12.83 -5.09 -6.81
N ASP A 53 -14.12 -5.39 -6.88
CA ASP A 53 -15.16 -4.35 -6.95
C ASP A 53 -15.27 -3.59 -5.63
N THR A 54 -15.17 -4.31 -4.50
CA THR A 54 -15.12 -3.72 -3.15
C THR A 54 -13.90 -2.82 -3.00
N LEU A 55 -12.72 -3.28 -3.42
CA LEU A 55 -11.50 -2.46 -3.39
C LEU A 55 -11.64 -1.20 -4.23
N THR A 56 -12.21 -1.32 -5.42
CA THR A 56 -12.41 -0.19 -6.33
C THR A 56 -13.37 0.83 -5.73
N SER A 57 -14.50 0.40 -5.16
CA SER A 57 -15.48 1.28 -4.52
C SER A 57 -14.86 2.01 -3.33
N LEU A 58 -14.25 1.26 -2.40
CA LEU A 58 -13.64 1.85 -1.20
C LEU A 58 -12.52 2.83 -1.53
N ALA A 59 -11.68 2.52 -2.51
CA ALA A 59 -10.64 3.43 -2.95
C ALA A 59 -11.23 4.70 -3.60
N SER A 60 -12.35 4.60 -4.33
CA SER A 60 -13.00 5.80 -4.91
C SER A 60 -13.62 6.74 -3.88
N GLU A 61 -13.88 6.26 -2.67
CA GLU A 61 -14.49 7.02 -1.60
C GLU A 61 -13.47 7.61 -0.60
N ALA A 62 -12.20 7.21 -0.68
CA ALA A 62 -11.18 7.53 0.33
C ALA A 62 -10.17 8.58 -0.14
N ASP A 63 -9.95 9.66 0.63
CA ASP A 63 -8.90 10.64 0.31
C ASP A 63 -7.48 10.03 0.42
N VAL A 64 -7.31 9.01 1.27
CA VAL A 64 -6.06 8.28 1.48
C VAL A 64 -6.33 6.78 1.56
N VAL A 65 -5.58 5.99 0.77
CA VAL A 65 -5.58 4.53 0.85
C VAL A 65 -4.25 4.03 1.36
N VAL A 66 -4.29 3.16 2.37
CA VAL A 66 -3.10 2.49 2.94
C VAL A 66 -3.13 1.00 2.56
N ALA A 67 -2.33 0.63 1.56
CA ALA A 67 -2.21 -0.73 1.05
C ALA A 67 -0.99 -1.43 1.69
N THR A 68 -1.24 -2.28 2.69
CA THR A 68 -0.20 -3.00 3.44
C THR A 68 -0.48 -4.50 3.57
N ALA A 69 -1.35 -5.04 2.71
CA ALA A 69 -1.87 -6.40 2.85
C ALA A 69 -1.01 -7.44 2.12
N ASP A 70 -0.63 -7.12 0.88
CA ASP A 70 0.16 -7.97 0.00
C ASP A 70 0.83 -7.06 -1.04
N ALA A 71 2.15 -7.10 -1.14
CA ALA A 71 2.93 -6.28 -2.08
C ALA A 71 2.98 -6.89 -3.49
N ASP A 72 2.54 -8.14 -3.66
CA ASP A 72 2.62 -8.90 -4.89
C ASP A 72 1.24 -9.13 -5.56
N ASP A 73 0.15 -8.71 -4.92
CA ASP A 73 -1.21 -8.80 -5.49
C ASP A 73 -1.49 -7.66 -6.49
N LEU A 74 -1.10 -7.88 -7.74
CA LEU A 74 -1.32 -6.92 -8.82
C LEU A 74 -2.80 -6.63 -9.10
N ASN A 75 -3.68 -7.60 -8.93
CA ASN A 75 -5.10 -7.41 -9.20
C ASN A 75 -5.73 -6.47 -8.17
N ALA A 76 -5.39 -6.67 -6.89
CA ALA A 76 -5.78 -5.77 -5.82
C ALA A 76 -5.22 -4.36 -6.03
N ALA A 77 -3.93 -4.24 -6.38
CA ALA A 77 -3.31 -2.95 -6.68
C ALA A 77 -4.04 -2.23 -7.82
N LYS A 78 -4.30 -2.90 -8.94
CA LYS A 78 -5.06 -2.33 -10.07
C LYS A 78 -6.48 -1.94 -9.70
N ALA A 79 -7.15 -2.68 -8.81
CA ALA A 79 -8.48 -2.31 -8.32
C ALA A 79 -8.43 -1.00 -7.51
N ILE A 80 -7.47 -0.89 -6.58
CA ILE A 80 -7.26 0.33 -5.80
C ILE A 80 -6.94 1.52 -6.73
N LEU A 81 -6.01 1.36 -7.67
CA LEU A 81 -5.61 2.40 -8.62
C LEU A 81 -6.80 2.89 -9.46
N ARG A 82 -7.67 1.97 -9.93
CA ARG A 82 -8.91 2.32 -10.64
C ARG A 82 -9.85 3.17 -9.78
N GLY A 83 -10.02 2.80 -8.50
CA GLY A 83 -10.85 3.56 -7.57
C GLY A 83 -10.31 4.97 -7.32
N LEU A 84 -9.01 5.09 -7.05
CA LEU A 84 -8.35 6.38 -6.85
C LEU A 84 -8.47 7.29 -8.09
N LYS A 85 -8.24 6.73 -9.28
CA LYS A 85 -8.42 7.47 -10.55
C LYS A 85 -9.85 7.97 -10.70
N LYS A 86 -10.85 7.12 -10.44
CA LYS A 86 -12.27 7.52 -10.46
C LYS A 86 -12.55 8.67 -9.50
N GLN A 87 -12.04 8.61 -8.27
CA GLN A 87 -12.19 9.71 -7.32
C GLN A 87 -11.60 11.02 -7.84
N HIS A 88 -10.39 10.96 -8.42
CA HIS A 88 -9.74 12.14 -8.97
C HIS A 88 -10.55 12.76 -10.12
N GLU A 89 -11.06 11.92 -11.02
CA GLU A 89 -11.91 12.35 -12.13
C GLU A 89 -13.20 13.03 -11.63
N GLU A 90 -13.83 12.49 -10.58
CA GLU A 90 -15.09 12.99 -10.03
C GLU A 90 -14.92 14.25 -9.15
N THR A 91 -13.89 14.29 -8.31
CA THR A 91 -13.73 15.33 -7.28
C THR A 91 -12.69 16.39 -7.63
N ARG A 92 -11.81 16.11 -8.61
CA ARG A 92 -10.60 16.87 -8.94
C ARG A 92 -9.58 16.97 -7.81
N LYS A 93 -9.80 16.31 -6.68
CA LYS A 93 -8.80 16.16 -5.61
C LYS A 93 -7.81 15.08 -6.01
N VAL A 94 -6.58 15.21 -5.57
CA VAL A 94 -5.53 14.21 -5.84
C VAL A 94 -5.44 13.29 -4.62
N PRO A 95 -5.97 12.05 -4.68
CA PRO A 95 -5.88 11.12 -3.55
C PRO A 95 -4.44 10.73 -3.25
N ILE A 96 -4.23 10.15 -2.07
CA ILE A 96 -2.94 9.61 -1.67
C ILE A 96 -2.99 8.09 -1.59
N LEU A 97 -2.04 7.42 -2.25
CA LEU A 97 -1.78 6.00 -2.05
C LEU A 97 -0.50 5.82 -1.25
N ILE A 98 -0.60 5.11 -0.13
CA ILE A 98 0.55 4.59 0.62
C ILE A 98 0.62 3.09 0.33
N HIS A 99 1.55 2.70 -0.53
CA HIS A 99 1.85 1.30 -0.84
C HIS A 99 3.11 0.88 -0.10
N THR A 100 3.05 -0.26 0.58
CA THR A 100 4.24 -0.87 1.17
C THR A 100 4.76 -1.95 0.26
N SER A 101 5.86 -1.67 -0.43
CA SER A 101 6.70 -2.68 -1.07
C SER A 101 7.59 -3.35 0.01
N GLY A 102 8.64 -4.08 -0.40
CA GLY A 102 9.57 -4.73 0.51
C GLY A 102 10.99 -4.82 -0.02
N THR A 103 11.97 -5.03 0.87
CA THR A 103 13.36 -5.32 0.49
C THR A 103 13.51 -6.61 -0.32
N GLY A 104 12.47 -7.43 -0.42
CA GLY A 104 12.44 -8.60 -1.31
C GLY A 104 12.84 -8.24 -2.75
N VAL A 105 12.55 -7.01 -3.16
CA VAL A 105 12.94 -6.44 -4.45
C VAL A 105 14.47 -6.38 -4.66
N LEU A 106 15.27 -6.44 -3.59
CA LEU A 106 16.73 -6.37 -3.66
C LEU A 106 17.42 -7.73 -3.51
N ILE A 107 16.66 -8.81 -3.29
CA ILE A 107 17.19 -10.16 -3.09
C ILE A 107 17.93 -10.64 -4.35
N ASP A 108 19.15 -11.12 -4.19
CA ASP A 108 19.88 -11.81 -5.24
C ASP A 108 19.85 -13.34 -5.01
N GLN A 109 20.56 -14.07 -5.85
CA GLN A 109 20.71 -15.52 -5.73
C GLN A 109 21.94 -15.89 -4.88
N ALA A 110 22.40 -15.01 -3.96
CA ALA A 110 23.59 -15.29 -3.16
C ALA A 110 23.41 -16.52 -2.29
N ALA A 111 22.22 -16.73 -1.71
CA ALA A 111 21.92 -17.82 -0.79
C ALA A 111 22.97 -17.97 0.34
N GLY A 112 23.60 -16.86 0.75
CA GLY A 112 24.66 -16.82 1.75
C GLY A 112 26.08 -17.14 1.24
N ASN A 113 26.27 -17.37 -0.06
CA ASN A 113 27.57 -17.73 -0.65
C ASN A 113 28.48 -16.53 -0.96
N PHE A 114 27.91 -15.33 -1.07
CA PHE A 114 28.66 -14.10 -1.31
C PHE A 114 27.88 -12.89 -0.78
N THR A 115 28.61 -11.81 -0.50
CA THR A 115 28.01 -10.52 -0.13
C THR A 115 27.63 -9.75 -1.39
N ALA A 116 26.51 -9.03 -1.36
CA ALA A 116 26.18 -8.07 -2.40
C ALA A 116 26.96 -6.77 -2.17
N ASP A 117 27.81 -6.39 -3.14
CA ASP A 117 28.55 -5.10 -3.07
C ASP A 117 27.66 -3.90 -3.42
N LYS A 118 26.45 -4.15 -3.96
CA LYS A 118 25.57 -3.12 -4.50
C LYS A 118 24.66 -2.56 -3.41
N ILE A 119 24.97 -1.35 -2.95
CA ILE A 119 24.16 -0.59 -1.99
C ILE A 119 23.02 0.12 -2.72
N TYR A 120 21.78 0.00 -2.23
CA TYR A 120 20.63 0.74 -2.74
C TYR A 120 20.17 1.78 -1.72
N SER A 121 19.68 2.92 -2.22
CA SER A 121 19.03 3.95 -1.43
C SER A 121 17.72 4.30 -2.12
N ASP A 122 16.68 4.48 -1.31
CA ASP A 122 15.37 5.01 -1.70
C ASP A 122 15.42 6.46 -2.20
N LEU A 123 16.52 7.18 -1.94
CA LEU A 123 16.80 8.49 -2.52
C LEU A 123 17.33 8.42 -3.97
N ASP A 124 17.78 7.25 -4.42
CA ASP A 124 18.31 7.02 -5.77
C ASP A 124 17.30 6.25 -6.64
N ILE A 125 16.20 6.93 -6.97
CA ILE A 125 15.11 6.37 -7.79
C ILE A 125 15.62 5.81 -9.13
N PRO A 126 16.48 6.50 -9.91
CA PRO A 126 16.99 5.94 -11.16
C PRO A 126 17.66 4.58 -10.99
N LYS A 127 18.37 4.35 -9.88
CA LYS A 127 19.00 3.07 -9.57
C LYS A 127 17.98 1.99 -9.23
N ILE A 128 16.91 2.31 -8.50
CA ILE A 128 15.80 1.39 -8.24
C ILE A 128 15.09 1.00 -9.54
N GLU A 129 14.93 1.95 -10.47
CA GLU A 129 14.30 1.69 -11.77
C GLU A 129 15.13 0.78 -12.70
N THR A 130 16.42 0.56 -12.40
CA THR A 130 17.24 -0.45 -13.11
C THR A 130 16.91 -1.90 -12.74
N LEU A 131 16.11 -2.14 -11.69
CA LEU A 131 15.81 -3.49 -11.22
C LEU A 131 14.96 -4.27 -12.24
N PRO A 132 15.26 -5.57 -12.49
CA PRO A 132 14.49 -6.39 -13.42
C PRO A 132 13.02 -6.47 -13.04
N LYS A 133 12.12 -6.47 -14.04
CA LYS A 133 10.67 -6.61 -13.80
C LYS A 133 10.27 -7.95 -13.16
N THR A 134 11.13 -8.97 -13.28
CA THR A 134 10.94 -10.32 -12.73
C THR A 134 11.21 -10.40 -11.23
N GLN A 135 11.75 -9.33 -10.66
CA GLN A 135 12.10 -9.25 -9.25
C GLN A 135 10.82 -9.14 -8.40
N LEU A 136 10.83 -9.67 -7.19
CA LEU A 136 9.69 -9.62 -6.27
C LEU A 136 9.15 -8.19 -6.13
N HIS A 137 7.83 -8.04 -6.01
CA HIS A 137 7.11 -6.76 -5.89
C HIS A 137 7.14 -5.85 -7.13
N ARG A 138 8.11 -6.00 -8.06
CA ARG A 138 8.30 -5.03 -9.17
C ARG A 138 7.10 -4.89 -10.08
N GLU A 139 6.35 -5.96 -10.32
CA GLU A 139 5.18 -5.86 -11.17
C GLU A 139 4.14 -4.87 -10.60
N VAL A 140 3.96 -4.90 -9.28
CA VAL A 140 3.08 -3.97 -8.56
C VAL A 140 3.69 -2.59 -8.47
N ASP A 141 4.97 -2.48 -8.09
CA ASP A 141 5.66 -1.19 -7.96
C ASP A 141 5.64 -0.40 -9.28
N ILE A 142 5.88 -1.07 -10.41
CA ILE A 142 5.81 -0.46 -11.75
C ILE A 142 4.38 0.03 -12.05
N ALA A 143 3.36 -0.76 -11.73
CA ALA A 143 1.97 -0.36 -11.98
C ALA A 143 1.59 0.87 -11.15
N VAL A 144 2.08 0.97 -9.92
CA VAL A 144 1.81 2.11 -9.05
C VAL A 144 2.57 3.36 -9.52
N VAL A 145 3.86 3.24 -9.86
CA VAL A 145 4.65 4.36 -10.41
C VAL A 145 4.06 4.88 -11.72
N ALA A 146 3.71 3.99 -12.65
CA ALA A 146 3.12 4.40 -13.93
C ALA A 146 1.81 5.18 -13.74
N ALA A 147 1.01 4.80 -12.74
CA ALA A 147 -0.25 5.47 -12.47
C ALA A 147 -0.08 6.80 -11.70
N ASP A 148 1.02 6.99 -10.97
CA ASP A 148 1.43 8.30 -10.42
C ASP A 148 1.90 9.25 -11.55
N GLU A 149 2.64 8.75 -12.53
CA GLU A 149 3.08 9.52 -13.71
C GLU A 149 1.91 10.01 -14.58
N GLU A 150 0.77 9.29 -14.59
CA GLU A 150 -0.48 9.74 -15.20
C GLU A 150 -1.13 10.94 -14.46
N GLY A 151 -0.64 11.29 -13.27
CA GLY A 151 -1.07 12.46 -12.49
C GLY A 151 -2.43 12.29 -11.79
N SER A 152 -2.95 11.07 -11.70
CA SER A 152 -4.29 10.79 -11.16
C SER A 152 -4.33 10.70 -9.62
N PHE A 153 -3.19 10.59 -8.95
CA PHE A 153 -3.05 10.57 -7.50
C PHE A 153 -1.61 10.96 -7.12
N ARG A 154 -1.34 11.14 -5.82
CA ARG A 154 0.01 11.27 -5.29
C ARG A 154 0.40 9.95 -4.64
N PHE A 155 1.48 9.38 -5.14
CA PHE A 155 2.02 8.16 -4.60
C PHE A 155 3.10 8.43 -3.56
N SER A 156 3.05 7.69 -2.44
CA SER A 156 4.18 7.55 -1.53
C SER A 156 4.55 6.07 -1.44
N LEU A 157 5.68 5.71 -2.05
CA LEU A 157 6.27 4.39 -1.93
C LEU A 157 7.00 4.28 -0.59
N CYS A 158 6.65 3.29 0.23
CA CYS A 158 7.45 2.92 1.38
C CYS A 158 8.18 1.61 1.05
N ILE A 159 9.43 1.72 0.57
CA ILE A 159 10.36 0.59 0.57
C ILE A 159 11.02 0.59 1.94
N TYR A 160 10.69 -0.38 2.79
CA TYR A 160 11.55 -0.65 3.95
C TYR A 160 12.90 -1.12 3.40
N ILE A 161 13.97 -0.33 3.55
CA ILE A 161 15.34 -0.80 3.37
C ILE A 161 15.85 -1.18 4.76
N ALA A 162 15.71 -2.46 5.12
CA ALA A 162 16.48 -2.99 6.22
C ALA A 162 17.94 -3.07 5.75
N HIS A 163 18.83 -2.30 6.38
CA HIS A 163 20.26 -2.53 6.29
C HIS A 163 20.52 -3.93 6.85
N VAL A 164 20.68 -4.93 5.98
CA VAL A 164 21.10 -6.27 6.41
C VAL A 164 22.61 -6.19 6.59
N SER A 165 23.02 -5.86 7.81
CA SER A 165 24.40 -5.95 8.30
C SER A 165 24.80 -7.40 8.54
#